data_AF-A0A920TJQ6-F1
#
_entry.id   AF-A0A920TJQ6-F1
#
_cell.length_a   1.000
_cell.length_b   1.000
_cell.length_c   1.000
_cell.angle_alpha   90.00
_cell.angle_beta   90.00
_cell.angle_gamma   90.00
#
_symmetry.space_group_name_H-M   'P 1'
#
loop_
_entity.id
_entity.type
_entity.pdbx_description
1 polymer ?
#
loop_
_entity_poly.entity_id
_entity_poly.type
_entity_poly.pdbx_seq_one_letter_code
_entity_poly.pdbx_strand_id
1 'polypeptide(L)'
;MAEEMEKAVKESDVQEYLRLDYAFDELLDQASRNKFTTRALDPLHIHCRRFWVAYQRYDNMDQAAILHEKLMRAVATGNEEMSGKAANKLVDYFVEFTRKAL
;
A
#
# COMPACT_ATOMS: atom_id res chain seq x y z
N MET A 1 5.95 10.69 -5.24
CA MET A 1 5.46 9.60 -4.38
C MET A 1 6.20 8.28 -4.62
N ALA A 2 6.11 7.65 -5.79
CA ALA A 2 6.82 6.37 -6.05
C ALA A 2 8.35 6.44 -5.78
N GLU A 3 9.02 7.42 -6.37
CA GLU A 3 10.47 7.65 -6.17
C GLU A 3 10.82 8.07 -4.72
N GLU A 4 9.94 8.82 -4.07
CA GLU A 4 10.09 9.22 -2.67
C GLU A 4 9.98 8.01 -1.73
N MET A 5 9.09 7.06 -2.03
CA MET A 5 8.93 5.84 -1.24
C MET A 5 10.16 4.94 -1.38
N GLU A 6 10.69 4.82 -2.59
CA GLU A 6 11.95 4.12 -2.84
C GLU A 6 13.11 4.73 -2.03
N LYS A 7 13.18 6.07 -2.00
CA LYS A 7 14.18 6.79 -1.22
C LYS A 7 14.01 6.54 0.30
N ALA A 8 12.78 6.67 0.81
CA ALA A 8 12.49 6.46 2.23
C ALA A 8 12.93 5.07 2.69
N VAL A 9 12.67 4.04 1.89
CA VAL A 9 13.06 2.65 2.18
C VAL A 9 14.57 2.48 2.17
N LYS A 10 15.28 3.04 1.16
CA LYS A 10 16.75 3.04 1.11
C LYS A 10 17.39 3.72 2.32
N GLU A 11 16.74 4.76 2.84
CA GLU A 11 17.19 5.49 4.03
C GLU A 11 16.70 4.87 5.35
N SER A 12 15.95 3.76 5.30
CA SER A 12 15.28 3.15 6.45
C SER A 12 14.36 4.13 7.20
N ASP A 13 13.82 5.14 6.51
CA ASP A 13 12.87 6.11 7.03
C ASP A 13 11.45 5.53 7.00
N VAL A 14 11.14 4.76 8.04
CA VAL A 14 9.84 4.12 8.22
C VAL A 14 8.71 5.16 8.35
N GLN A 15 8.99 6.34 8.93
CA GLN A 15 7.96 7.37 9.09
C GLN A 15 7.55 7.94 7.74
N GLU A 16 8.52 8.24 6.88
CA GLU A 16 8.25 8.75 5.54
C GLU A 16 7.57 7.68 4.66
N TYR A 17 8.00 6.42 4.75
CA TYR A 17 7.32 5.31 4.08
C TYR A 17 5.82 5.25 4.43
N LEU A 18 5.49 5.28 5.73
CA LEU A 18 4.11 5.23 6.21
C LEU A 18 3.31 6.48 5.81
N ARG A 19 3.94 7.65 5.81
CA ARG A 19 3.31 8.90 5.37
C ARG A 19 2.95 8.84 3.88
N LEU A 20 3.84 8.29 3.05
CA LEU A 20 3.63 8.15 1.61
C LEU A 20 2.59 7.08 1.28
N ASP A 21 2.59 5.97 2.01
CA ASP A 21 1.58 4.91 1.92
C ASP A 21 0.17 5.48 2.18
N TYR A 22 0.00 6.16 3.32
CA TYR A 22 -1.27 6.80 3.67
C TYR A 22 -1.69 7.88 2.66
N ALA A 23 -0.75 8.73 2.23
CA ALA A 23 -1.06 9.77 1.24
C ALA A 23 -1.49 9.17 -0.12
N PHE A 24 -1.01 7.97 -0.46
CA PHE A 24 -1.40 7.29 -1.68
C PHE A 24 -2.80 6.68 -1.58
N ASP A 25 -3.15 6.08 -0.43
CA ASP A 25 -4.51 5.60 -0.16
C ASP A 25 -5.53 6.74 -0.29
N GLU A 26 -5.26 7.90 0.33
CA GLU A 26 -6.11 9.09 0.23
C GLU A 26 -6.27 9.59 -1.22
N LEU A 27 -5.20 9.52 -2.01
CA LEU A 27 -5.23 9.90 -3.43
C LEU A 27 -6.11 8.94 -4.23
N LEU A 28 -6.00 7.63 -3.98
CA LEU A 28 -6.84 6.60 -4.60
C LEU A 28 -8.31 6.80 -4.24
N ASP A 29 -8.61 7.08 -2.98
CA ASP A 29 -9.98 7.35 -2.51
C ASP A 29 -10.60 8.54 -3.25
N GLN A 30 -9.86 9.65 -3.37
CA GLN A 30 -10.30 10.81 -4.13
C GLN A 30 -10.46 10.51 -5.62
N ALA A 31 -9.52 9.78 -6.21
CA ALA A 31 -9.54 9.40 -7.63
C ALA A 31 -10.69 8.46 -7.97
N SER A 32 -11.09 7.58 -7.04
CA SER A 32 -12.20 6.63 -7.21
C SER A 32 -13.55 7.34 -7.41
N ARG A 33 -13.70 8.57 -6.89
CA ARG A 33 -14.95 9.33 -6.86
C ARG A 33 -16.13 8.54 -6.29
N ASN A 34 -15.85 7.55 -5.44
CA ASN A 34 -16.86 6.67 -4.84
C ASN A 34 -16.80 6.72 -3.32
N LYS A 35 -17.51 7.69 -2.75
CA LYS A 35 -17.62 7.89 -1.29
C LYS A 35 -18.17 6.68 -0.52
N PHE A 36 -18.88 5.77 -1.19
CA PHE A 36 -19.41 4.57 -0.53
C PHE A 36 -18.33 3.51 -0.37
N THR A 37 -17.49 3.33 -1.39
CA THR A 37 -16.33 2.42 -1.32
C THR A 37 -15.33 2.89 -0.28
N THR A 38 -14.90 4.16 -0.32
CA THR A 38 -13.97 4.71 0.68
C THR A 38 -14.47 4.48 2.11
N ARG A 39 -15.70 4.87 2.42
CA ARG A 39 -16.29 4.68 3.76
C ARG A 39 -16.41 3.21 4.19
N ALA A 40 -16.57 2.29 3.24
CA ALA A 40 -16.61 0.87 3.54
C ALA A 40 -15.21 0.30 3.82
N LEU A 41 -14.17 0.87 3.20
CA LEU A 41 -12.78 0.43 3.34
C LEU A 41 -12.06 1.05 4.54
N ASP A 42 -12.43 2.26 4.98
CA ASP A 42 -11.84 2.95 6.14
C ASP A 42 -11.53 2.04 7.34
N PRO A 43 -12.49 1.25 7.90
CA PRO A 43 -12.21 0.39 9.04
C PRO A 43 -11.22 -0.74 8.73
N LEU A 44 -11.21 -1.23 7.47
CA LEU A 44 -10.27 -2.26 7.03
C LEU A 44 -8.85 -1.70 6.94
N HIS A 45 -8.67 -0.50 6.39
CA HIS A 45 -7.36 0.16 6.30
C HIS A 45 -6.76 0.38 7.70
N ILE A 46 -7.58 0.86 8.65
CA ILE A 46 -7.18 1.01 10.06
C ILE A 46 -6.75 -0.34 10.65
N HIS A 47 -7.51 -1.41 10.38
CA HIS A 47 -7.16 -2.74 10.88
C HIS A 47 -5.86 -3.27 10.29
N CYS A 48 -5.65 -3.15 8.98
CA CYS A 48 -4.41 -3.51 8.30
C CYS A 48 -3.21 -2.76 8.88
N ARG A 49 -3.33 -1.45 9.12
CA ARG A 49 -2.23 -0.66 9.71
C ARG A 49 -1.91 -1.11 11.13
N ARG A 50 -2.93 -1.36 11.96
CA ARG A 50 -2.75 -1.87 13.33
C ARG A 50 -2.09 -3.24 13.33
N PHE A 51 -2.50 -4.12 12.41
CA PHE A 51 -1.88 -5.43 12.23
C PHE A 51 -0.40 -5.27 11.86
N TRP A 52 -0.10 -4.42 10.88
CA TRP A 52 1.28 -4.16 10.47
C TRP A 52 2.15 -3.66 11.63
N VAL A 53 1.69 -2.70 12.44
CA VAL A 53 2.46 -2.22 13.61
C VAL A 53 2.81 -3.37 14.58
N ALA A 54 1.89 -4.31 14.81
CA ALA A 54 2.11 -5.43 15.71
C ALA A 54 3.04 -6.52 15.13
N TYR A 55 3.05 -6.68 13.80
CA TYR A 55 3.67 -7.83 13.12
C TYR A 55 4.73 -7.47 12.07
N GLN A 56 5.09 -6.19 11.90
CA GLN A 56 6.04 -5.69 10.88
C GLN A 56 7.40 -6.40 10.89
N ARG A 57 7.80 -7.05 12.00
CA ARG A 57 9.03 -7.87 12.06
C ARG A 57 9.03 -9.07 11.10
N TYR A 58 7.86 -9.50 10.63
CA TYR A 58 7.71 -10.57 9.63
C TYR A 58 7.49 -10.04 8.21
N ASP A 59 7.42 -8.71 8.07
CA ASP A 59 7.28 -8.05 6.79
C ASP A 59 8.64 -7.86 6.12
N ASN A 60 8.66 -7.73 4.80
CA ASN A 60 9.84 -7.27 4.06
C ASN A 60 9.51 -5.91 3.44
N MET A 61 9.89 -4.84 4.16
CA MET A 61 9.56 -3.47 3.78
C MET A 61 10.05 -3.11 2.37
N ASP A 62 11.20 -3.63 1.94
CA ASP A 62 11.72 -3.40 0.59
C ASP A 62 10.77 -3.98 -0.46
N GLN A 63 10.28 -5.20 -0.22
CA GLN A 63 9.36 -5.87 -1.13
C GLN A 63 7.97 -5.20 -1.13
N ALA A 64 7.47 -4.81 0.04
CA ALA A 64 6.23 -4.06 0.15
C ALA A 64 6.31 -2.74 -0.65
N ALA A 65 7.39 -1.98 -0.47
CA ALA A 65 7.62 -0.73 -1.19
C ALA A 65 7.67 -0.90 -2.71
N ILE A 66 8.36 -1.93 -3.22
CA ILE A 66 8.38 -2.25 -4.66
C ILE A 66 6.96 -2.51 -5.20
N LEU A 67 6.10 -3.17 -4.42
CA LEU A 67 4.73 -3.46 -4.82
C LEU A 67 3.84 -2.21 -4.79
N HIS A 68 3.97 -1.36 -3.77
CA HIS A 68 3.31 -0.05 -3.75
C HIS A 68 3.76 0.83 -4.92
N GLU A 69 5.06 0.90 -5.21
CA GLU A 69 5.61 1.67 -6.32
C GLU A 69 5.02 1.21 -7.67
N LYS A 70 4.96 -0.11 -7.89
CA LYS A 70 4.33 -0.69 -9.08
C LYS A 70 2.86 -0.31 -9.20
N LEU A 71 2.12 -0.33 -8.08
CA LEU A 71 0.73 0.10 -8.05
C LEU A 71 0.58 1.59 -8.36
N MET A 72 1.37 2.45 -7.71
CA MET A 72 1.37 3.90 -7.97
C MET A 72 1.64 4.21 -9.45
N ARG A 73 2.66 3.57 -10.03
CA ARG A 73 2.99 3.76 -11.45
C ARG A 73 1.90 3.23 -12.38
N ALA A 74 1.31 2.07 -12.07
CA ALA A 74 0.21 1.51 -12.87
C ALA A 74 -1.02 2.44 -12.87
N VAL A 75 -1.41 2.93 -11.69
CA VAL A 75 -2.52 3.89 -11.53
C VAL A 75 -2.27 5.18 -12.29
N ALA A 76 -1.03 5.70 -12.26
CA ALA A 76 -0.66 6.90 -13.00
C ALA A 76 -0.81 6.77 -14.53
N THR A 77 -0.84 5.55 -15.07
CA THR A 77 -1.09 5.35 -16.51
C THR A 77 -2.56 5.44 -16.90
N GLY A 78 -3.49 5.41 -15.93
CA GLY A 78 -4.94 5.34 -16.19
C GLY A 78 -5.41 4.01 -16.78
N ASN A 79 -4.55 2.99 -16.86
CA ASN A 79 -4.92 1.66 -17.35
C ASN A 79 -5.50 0.81 -16.21
N GLU A 80 -6.80 0.55 -16.26
CA GLU A 80 -7.54 -0.22 -15.27
C GLU A 80 -6.98 -1.64 -15.09
N GLU A 81 -6.70 -2.34 -16.20
CA GLU A 81 -6.21 -3.73 -16.14
C GLU A 81 -4.84 -3.81 -15.48
N MET A 82 -3.92 -2.91 -15.83
CA MET A 82 -2.58 -2.85 -15.21
C MET A 82 -2.68 -2.50 -13.72
N SER A 83 -3.55 -1.54 -13.37
CA SER A 83 -3.76 -1.10 -12.00
C SER A 83 -4.34 -2.22 -11.14
N GLY A 84 -5.38 -2.91 -11.64
CA GLY A 84 -5.99 -4.06 -10.95
C GLY A 84 -5.02 -5.21 -10.75
N LYS A 85 -4.19 -5.53 -11.75
CA LYS A 85 -3.13 -6.55 -11.62
C LYS A 85 -2.08 -6.17 -10.57
N ALA A 86 -1.69 -4.90 -10.51
CA ALA A 86 -0.73 -4.42 -9.50
C ALA A 86 -1.33 -4.45 -8.09
N ALA A 87 -2.59 -4.01 -7.94
CA ALA A 87 -3.31 -4.03 -6.67
C ALA A 87 -3.45 -5.46 -6.12
N ASN A 88 -3.86 -6.41 -6.97
CA ASN A 88 -3.97 -7.81 -6.57
C ASN A 88 -2.63 -8.38 -6.08
N LYS A 89 -1.53 -8.09 -6.77
CA LYS A 89 -0.19 -8.54 -6.32
C LYS A 89 0.20 -7.99 -4.95
N LEU A 90 -0.15 -6.73 -4.67
CA LEU A 90 0.10 -6.11 -3.36
C LEU A 90 -0.75 -6.78 -2.27
N VAL A 91 -2.03 -7.02 -2.54
CA VAL A 91 -2.94 -7.72 -1.61
C VAL A 91 -2.48 -9.16 -1.37
N ASP A 92 -2.11 -9.90 -2.42
CA ASP A 92 -1.59 -11.28 -2.31
C ASP A 92 -0.36 -11.32 -1.40
N TYR A 93 0.56 -10.38 -1.57
CA TYR A 93 1.72 -10.23 -0.70
C TYR A 93 1.34 -9.99 0.77
N PHE A 94 0.37 -9.10 1.04
CA PHE A 94 -0.10 -8.85 2.41
C PHE A 94 -0.81 -10.06 3.02
N VAL A 95 -1.52 -10.86 2.21
CA VAL A 95 -2.10 -12.13 2.67
C VAL A 95 -1.00 -13.12 3.05
N GLU A 96 0.06 -13.25 2.25
CA GLU A 96 1.21 -14.09 2.58
C GLU A 96 1.92 -13.63 3.86
N PHE A 97 2.17 -12.33 4.00
CA PHE A 97 2.72 -11.73 5.22
C PHE A 97 1.86 -12.07 6.44
N THR A 98 0.54 -11.84 6.34
CA THR A 98 -0.41 -12.13 7.42
C THR A 98 -0.36 -13.60 7.83
N ARG A 99 -0.28 -14.52 6.86
CA ARG A 99 -0.16 -15.97 7.13
C ARG A 99 1.16 -16.37 7.78
N LYS A 100 2.25 -15.63 7.54
CA LYS A 100 3.56 -15.89 8.19
C LYS A 100 3.62 -15.35 9.62
N ALA A 101 2.83 -14.32 9.91
CA ALA A 101 2.82 -13.65 11.20
C ALA A 101 1.95 -14.35 12.27
N LEU A 102 1.05 -15.24 11.83
CA LEU A 102 0.17 -16.08 12.66
C LEU A 102 0.74 -17.49 12.81
#